data_AF-A0A2S7ZAY0-F1
#
_entry.id   AF-A0A2S7ZAY0-F1
#
_cell.length_a   1.000
_cell.length_b   1.000
_cell.length_c   1.000
_cell.angle_alpha   90.00
_cell.angle_beta   90.00
_cell.angle_gamma   90.00
#
_symmetry.space_group_name_H-M   'P 1'
#
loop_
_entity.id
_entity.type
_entity.pdbx_description
1 polymer ?
#
loop_
_entity_poly.entity_id
_entity_poly.type
_entity_poly.pdbx_seq_one_letter_code
_entity_poly.pdbx_strand_id
1 'polypeptide(L)'
;MKNKLLPMGIIALIIAVVILLFIPDPSANNLEIAKHATSAQQAAQAISKNNQTSILIHTIGMFCLGLGIASTAGGIILKFIKKDN
;
A
#
# COMPACT_ATOMS: atom_id res chain seq x y z
N MET A 1 17.14 -24.55 -6.97
CA MET A 1 16.33 -23.35 -7.30
C MET A 1 16.95 -22.12 -6.67
N LYS A 2 17.30 -21.08 -7.45
CA LYS A 2 17.74 -19.77 -6.91
C LYS A 2 16.67 -19.24 -5.95
N ASN A 3 17.07 -18.65 -4.82
CA ASN A 3 16.15 -18.18 -3.78
C ASN A 3 15.41 -16.92 -4.26
N LYS A 4 14.35 -17.09 -5.05
CA LYS A 4 13.56 -15.99 -5.65
C LYS A 4 12.73 -15.21 -4.62
N LEU A 5 12.57 -15.75 -3.41
CA LEU A 5 11.74 -15.15 -2.36
C LEU A 5 12.31 -13.82 -1.85
N LEU A 6 13.64 -13.73 -1.68
CA LEU A 6 14.29 -12.51 -1.22
C LEU A 6 14.14 -11.32 -2.19
N PRO A 7 14.48 -11.43 -3.49
CA PRO A 7 14.27 -10.32 -4.42
C PRO A 7 12.79 -9.97 -4.59
N MET A 8 11.87 -10.94 -4.57
CA MET A 8 10.42 -10.66 -4.60
C MET A 8 9.96 -9.87 -3.37
N GLY A 9 10.47 -10.22 -2.18
CA GLY A 9 10.18 -9.49 -0.95
C GLY A 9 10.65 -8.03 -1.00
N ILE A 10 11.87 -7.80 -1.49
CA ILE A 10 12.43 -6.45 -1.64
C ILE A 10 11.60 -5.62 -2.64
N ILE A 11 11.20 -6.20 -3.79
CA ILE A 11 10.36 -5.49 -4.77
C ILE A 11 9.01 -5.11 -4.15
N ALA A 12 8.37 -6.02 -3.43
CA ALA A 12 7.10 -5.74 -2.75
C ALA A 12 7.24 -4.64 -1.68
N LEU A 13 8.36 -4.62 -0.93
CA LEU A 13 8.66 -3.54 0.03
C LEU A 13 8.81 -2.19 -0.65
N ILE A 14 9.52 -2.12 -1.78
CA ILE A 14 9.69 -0.86 -2.53
C ILE A 14 8.33 -0.33 -2.98
N ILE A 15 7.49 -1.20 -3.56
CA ILE A 15 6.13 -0.83 -3.99
C ILE A 15 5.32 -0.31 -2.80
N ALA A 16 5.36 -1.02 -1.66
CA ALA A 16 4.65 -0.62 -0.45
C ALA A 16 5.09 0.76 0.05
N VAL A 17 6.40 1.01 0.13
CA VAL A 17 6.94 2.31 0.58
C VAL A 17 6.54 3.43 -0.35
N VAL A 18 6.60 3.22 -1.67
CA VAL A 18 6.15 4.23 -2.64
C VAL A 18 4.66 4.53 -2.45
N ILE A 19 3.83 3.49 -2.32
CA ILE A 19 2.39 3.67 -2.10
C ILE A 19 2.13 4.42 -0.79
N LEU A 20 2.72 4.00 0.32
CA LEU A 20 2.43 4.56 1.64
C LEU A 20 2.97 5.98 1.85
N LEU A 21 4.06 6.36 1.17
CA LEU A 21 4.66 7.69 1.31
C LEU A 21 4.11 8.74 0.33
N PHE A 22 3.60 8.32 -0.84
CA PHE A 22 3.18 9.24 -1.89
C PHE A 22 1.66 9.32 -2.11
N ILE A 23 0.84 8.56 -1.38
CA ILE A 23 -0.62 8.78 -1.44
C ILE A 23 -0.96 10.11 -0.74
N PRO A 24 -1.71 11.00 -1.42
CA PRO A 24 -2.17 12.26 -0.84
C PRO A 24 -3.18 12.04 0.29
N ASP A 25 -3.19 12.94 1.28
CA ASP A 25 -4.16 12.93 2.38
C ASP A 25 -5.59 13.10 1.83
N PRO A 26 -6.47 12.09 1.96
CA PRO A 26 -7.84 12.16 1.45
C PRO A 26 -8.65 13.29 2.10
N SER A 27 -8.28 13.74 3.29
CA SER A 27 -8.96 14.81 4.03
C SER A 27 -8.82 16.17 3.35
N ALA A 28 -7.67 16.45 2.75
CA ALA A 28 -7.44 17.67 1.98
C ALA A 28 -8.33 17.71 0.74
N ASN A 29 -8.42 16.59 0.00
CA ASN A 29 -9.32 16.47 -1.15
C ASN A 29 -10.79 16.58 -0.74
N ASN A 30 -11.18 16.00 0.40
CA ASN A 30 -12.56 16.08 0.90
C ASN A 30 -12.96 17.52 1.23
N LEU A 31 -12.03 18.33 1.78
CA LEU A 31 -12.26 19.75 2.03
C LEU A 31 -12.48 20.53 0.72
N GLU A 32 -11.68 20.23 -0.31
CA GLU A 32 -11.86 20.82 -1.64
C GLU A 32 -13.21 20.43 -2.27
N ILE A 33 -13.57 19.14 -2.22
CA ILE A 33 -14.88 18.65 -2.68
C ILE A 33 -16.02 19.40 -1.98
N ALA A 34 -15.94 19.57 -0.66
CA ALA A 34 -16.97 20.25 0.11
C ALA A 34 -17.10 21.75 -0.27
N LYS A 35 -15.98 22.41 -0.60
CA LYS A 35 -15.98 23.83 -1.03
C LYS A 35 -16.62 24.04 -2.40
N HIS A 36 -16.56 23.05 -3.28
CA HIS A 36 -17.02 23.17 -4.67
C HIS A 36 -18.37 22.50 -4.96
N ALA A 37 -18.90 21.70 -4.02
CA ALA A 37 -20.19 21.05 -4.19
C ALA A 37 -21.36 22.05 -4.10
N THR A 38 -22.37 21.87 -4.95
CA THR A 38 -23.58 22.72 -4.96
C THR A 38 -24.66 22.22 -4.00
N SER A 39 -24.47 21.03 -3.40
CA SER A 39 -25.37 20.47 -2.40
C SER A 39 -24.63 19.52 -1.44
N ALA A 40 -25.20 19.34 -0.25
CA ALA A 40 -24.69 18.40 0.74
C ALA A 40 -24.68 16.94 0.24
N GLN A 41 -25.70 16.55 -0.53
CA GLN A 41 -25.78 15.20 -1.10
C GLN A 41 -24.67 14.94 -2.12
N GLN A 42 -24.39 15.93 -3.00
CA GLN A 42 -23.30 15.82 -3.97
C GLN A 42 -21.94 15.73 -3.26
N ALA A 43 -21.71 16.56 -2.23
CA ALA A 43 -20.49 16.52 -1.43
C ALA A 43 -20.31 15.14 -0.78
N ALA A 44 -21.35 14.61 -0.13
CA ALA A 44 -21.29 13.32 0.54
C ALA A 44 -20.96 12.16 -0.42
N GLN A 45 -21.55 12.15 -1.61
CA GLN A 45 -21.29 11.12 -2.61
C GLN A 45 -19.85 11.19 -3.15
N ALA A 46 -19.35 12.38 -3.43
CA ALA A 46 -17.99 12.59 -3.91
C ALA A 46 -16.93 12.28 -2.84
N ILE A 47 -17.16 12.69 -1.59
CA ILE A 47 -16.30 12.36 -0.44
C ILE A 47 -16.27 10.85 -0.20
N SER A 48 -17.41 10.18 -0.24
CA SER A 48 -17.48 8.73 -0.08
C SER A 48 -16.65 8.00 -1.15
N LYS A 49 -16.77 8.43 -2.41
CA LYS A 49 -15.96 7.90 -3.51
C LYS A 49 -14.46 8.15 -3.30
N ASN A 50 -14.07 9.37 -2.90
CA ASN A 50 -12.68 9.70 -2.61
C ASN A 50 -12.10 8.83 -1.47
N ASN A 51 -12.86 8.63 -0.40
CA ASN A 51 -12.46 7.79 0.72
C ASN A 51 -12.34 6.31 0.32
N GLN A 52 -13.24 5.78 -0.49
CA GLN A 52 -13.13 4.40 -0.99
C GLN A 52 -11.88 4.19 -1.83
N THR A 53 -11.56 5.14 -2.73
CA THR A 53 -10.33 5.09 -3.51
C THR A 53 -9.09 5.15 -2.60
N SER A 54 -9.06 6.06 -1.63
CA SER A 54 -7.95 6.15 -0.67
C SER A 54 -7.76 4.84 0.11
N ILE A 55 -8.85 4.27 0.65
CA ILE A 55 -8.82 3.01 1.39
C ILE A 55 -8.30 1.88 0.51
N LEU A 56 -8.74 1.79 -0.74
CA LEU A 56 -8.27 0.74 -1.65
C LEU A 56 -6.76 0.82 -1.87
N ILE A 57 -6.23 2.01 -2.17
CA ILE A 57 -4.79 2.17 -2.43
C ILE A 57 -3.99 1.92 -1.15
N HIS A 58 -4.45 2.38 0.02
CA HIS A 58 -3.83 2.06 1.31
C HIS A 58 -3.84 0.55 1.59
N THR A 59 -4.93 -0.14 1.29
CA THR A 59 -5.06 -1.59 1.48
C THR A 59 -4.03 -2.34 0.62
N ILE A 60 -3.88 -1.94 -0.64
CA ILE A 60 -2.84 -2.48 -1.54
C ILE A 60 -1.44 -2.22 -0.97
N GLY A 61 -1.17 -1.00 -0.49
CA GLY A 61 0.10 -0.64 0.14
C GLY A 61 0.42 -1.51 1.35
N MET A 62 -0.54 -1.69 2.25
CA MET A 62 -0.40 -2.53 3.45
C MET A 62 -0.24 -4.01 3.11
N PHE A 63 -0.95 -4.49 2.09
CA PHE A 63 -0.77 -5.85 1.58
C PHE A 63 0.65 -6.07 1.04
N CYS A 64 1.13 -5.16 0.19
CA CYS A 64 2.50 -5.20 -0.33
C CYS A 64 3.54 -5.11 0.81
N LEU A 65 3.29 -4.31 1.84
CA LEU A 65 4.17 -4.19 3.00
C LEU A 65 4.26 -5.53 3.74
N GLY A 66 3.12 -6.12 4.09
CA GLY A 66 3.06 -7.41 4.78
C GLY A 66 3.73 -8.53 3.98
N LEU A 67 3.41 -8.64 2.69
CA LEU A 67 4.07 -9.59 1.78
C LEU A 67 5.58 -9.35 1.69
N GLY A 68 5.99 -8.09 1.58
CA GLY A 68 7.39 -7.71 1.45
C GLY A 68 8.21 -8.07 2.68
N ILE A 69 7.69 -7.77 3.88
CA ILE A 69 8.33 -8.12 5.15
C ILE A 69 8.43 -9.64 5.28
N ALA A 70 7.32 -10.36 5.12
CA ALA A 70 7.27 -11.81 5.29
C ALA A 70 8.19 -12.53 4.30
N SER A 71 8.17 -12.13 3.02
CA SER A 71 9.02 -12.73 1.98
C SER A 71 10.50 -12.41 2.18
N THR A 72 10.83 -11.20 2.63
CA THR A 72 12.22 -10.82 2.92
C THR A 72 12.77 -11.63 4.10
N ALA A 73 12.03 -11.68 5.22
CA ALA A 73 12.41 -12.47 6.39
C ALA A 73 12.53 -13.97 6.06
N GLY A 74 11.53 -14.55 5.40
CA GLY A 74 11.55 -15.94 4.95
C GLY A 74 12.70 -16.22 3.97
N GLY A 75 12.99 -15.29 3.06
CA GLY A 75 14.11 -15.38 2.13
C GLY A 75 15.47 -15.39 2.83
N ILE A 76 15.64 -14.58 3.88
CA ILE A 76 16.85 -14.57 4.71
C ILE A 76 17.00 -15.90 5.45
N ILE A 77 15.95 -16.38 6.13
CA ILE A 77 15.97 -17.64 6.89
C ILE A 77 16.35 -18.82 5.98
N LEU A 78 15.71 -18.93 4.81
CA LEU A 78 16.01 -19.98 3.82
C LEU A 78 17.46 -19.93 3.32
N LYS A 79 18.07 -18.75 3.27
CA LYS A 79 19.48 -18.59 2.88
C LYS A 79 20.43 -19.12 3.95
N PHE A 80 20.08 -18.97 5.23
CA PHE A 80 20.86 -19.53 6.34
C PHE A 80 20.70 -21.05 6.42
N ILE A 81 19.48 -21.58 6.37
CA ILE A 81 19.25 -23.04 6.43
C ILE A 81 19.94 -23.77 5.26
N LYS A 82 19.93 -23.20 4.06
CA LYS A 82 20.62 -23.79 2.89
C LYS A 82 22.13 -23.57 2.86
N LYS A 83 22.68 -22.75 3.76
CA LYS A 83 24.13 -22.52 3.83
C LYS A 83 24.84 -23.61 4.63
N ASP A 84 24.10 -24.32 5.50
CA ASP A 84 24.63 -25.35 6.39
C ASP A 84 24.40 -26.79 5.87
N ASN A 85 23.74 -26.95 4.71
CA ASN A 85 23.62 -28.21 3.96
C ASN A 85 24.52 -28.18 2.72
#